data_AF-A0A956ER31-F1
#
_entry.id   AF-A0A956ER31-F1
#
_cell.length_a   1.000
_cell.length_b   1.000
_cell.length_c   1.000
_cell.angle_alpha   90.00
_cell.angle_beta   90.00
_cell.angle_gamma   90.00
#
_symmetry.space_group_name_H-M   'P 1'
#
loop_
_entity.id
_entity.type
_entity.pdbx_description
1 polymer ?
#
loop_
_entity_poly.entity_id
_entity_poly.type
_entity_poly.pdbx_seq_one_letter_code
_entity_poly.pdbx_strand_id
1 'polypeptide(L)'
;PANITAGTVSITQDTTLITGDATAAAAWPDDIPIDEGWFIRLGTPWYRVVSRGALTLTLATPYTESTISSGTYILKHREFALPRAVKRLGIFSHQRYSATMYPKPLHAIILADPARTIVDGGPQTVVDLGSGIDGRKLIEVYPGSSTPETLDYVYWSTAEHLQAHDPLPQTLDASQLEEGVKINAYEWLGNRAASAGQWDGAQIYFNLRDRQRTIWEAYKRDLIRQDGAIDDLTFVTQHARRAESRDIRTAEDYVWAKPLS
;
A
#
# COMPACT_ATOMS: atom_id res chain seq x y z
N PRO A 1 -12.79 9.64 -5.39
CA PRO A 1 -14.05 9.95 -6.11
C PRO A 1 -15.27 9.53 -5.28
N ALA A 2 -16.38 10.26 -5.38
CA ALA A 2 -17.64 9.86 -4.74
C ALA A 2 -18.24 8.62 -5.42
N ASN A 3 -19.18 7.96 -4.75
CA ASN A 3 -19.91 6.85 -5.34
C ASN A 3 -20.85 7.35 -6.44
N ILE A 4 -21.02 6.54 -7.49
CA ILE A 4 -22.00 6.77 -8.55
C ILE A 4 -23.11 5.73 -8.39
N THR A 5 -24.34 6.21 -8.20
CA THR A 5 -25.53 5.38 -7.97
C THR A 5 -26.73 5.83 -8.80
N ALA A 6 -26.52 6.76 -9.74
CA ALA A 6 -27.60 7.32 -10.55
C ALA A 6 -28.05 6.32 -11.62
N GLY A 7 -29.36 6.25 -11.87
CA GLY A 7 -29.95 5.35 -12.86
C GLY A 7 -30.04 3.89 -12.38
N THR A 8 -30.27 2.98 -13.32
CA THR A 8 -30.35 1.55 -13.07
C THR A 8 -29.51 0.77 -14.06
N VAL A 9 -29.19 -0.47 -13.69
CA VAL A 9 -28.40 -1.38 -14.52
C VAL A 9 -29.07 -2.74 -14.63
N SER A 10 -28.76 -3.45 -15.71
CA SER A 10 -29.12 -4.84 -15.92
C SER A 10 -27.87 -5.67 -16.25
N ILE A 11 -27.87 -6.92 -15.82
CA ILE A 11 -26.83 -7.90 -16.11
C ILE A 11 -27.39 -9.32 -15.98
N THR A 12 -26.94 -10.21 -16.86
CA THR A 12 -27.25 -11.63 -16.83
C THR A 12 -26.17 -12.39 -16.08
N GLN A 13 -26.56 -13.40 -15.31
CA GLN A 13 -25.63 -14.33 -14.67
C GLN A 13 -24.63 -14.92 -15.68
N ASP A 14 -23.40 -15.14 -15.22
CA ASP A 14 -22.28 -15.68 -15.99
C ASP A 14 -21.84 -14.83 -17.20
N THR A 15 -22.25 -13.56 -17.22
CA THR A 15 -21.79 -12.59 -18.23
C THR A 15 -20.88 -11.54 -17.62
N THR A 16 -20.06 -10.90 -18.46
CA THR A 16 -19.20 -9.79 -18.05
C THR A 16 -19.79 -8.43 -18.42
N LEU A 17 -20.99 -8.38 -19.00
CA LEU A 17 -21.53 -7.16 -19.60
C LEU A 17 -22.69 -6.61 -18.76
N ILE A 18 -22.48 -5.43 -18.18
CA ILE A 18 -23.54 -4.65 -17.53
C ILE A 18 -24.08 -3.66 -18.54
N THR A 19 -25.41 -3.50 -18.60
CA THR A 19 -26.09 -2.49 -19.40
C THR A 19 -26.77 -1.49 -18.48
N GLY A 20 -26.41 -0.22 -18.59
CA GLY A 20 -27.03 0.88 -17.86
C GLY A 20 -28.16 1.53 -18.65
N ASP A 21 -29.12 2.12 -17.94
CA ASP A 21 -30.04 3.07 -18.55
C ASP A 21 -29.31 4.37 -18.94
N ALA A 22 -29.99 5.26 -19.66
CA ALA A 22 -29.40 6.53 -20.10
C ALA A 22 -28.92 7.39 -18.91
N THR A 23 -29.62 7.31 -17.76
CA THR A 23 -29.25 8.03 -16.54
C THR A 23 -27.94 7.50 -15.94
N ALA A 24 -27.78 6.18 -15.85
CA ALA A 24 -26.56 5.54 -15.37
C ALA A 24 -25.39 5.82 -16.31
N ALA A 25 -25.60 5.61 -17.61
CA ALA A 25 -24.58 5.84 -18.61
C ALA A 25 -24.08 7.29 -18.64
N ALA A 26 -24.95 8.27 -18.42
CA ALA A 26 -24.56 9.69 -18.34
C ALA A 26 -23.80 10.04 -17.05
N ALA A 27 -23.95 9.25 -15.99
CA ALA A 27 -23.27 9.48 -14.71
C ALA A 27 -21.90 8.80 -14.62
N TRP A 28 -21.62 7.81 -15.47
CA TRP A 28 -20.33 7.12 -15.49
C TRP A 28 -19.22 8.04 -16.00
N PRO A 29 -17.97 7.87 -15.53
CA PRO A 29 -16.83 8.64 -16.02
C PRO A 29 -16.51 8.30 -17.48
N ASP A 30 -16.22 9.31 -18.30
CA ASP A 30 -15.95 9.18 -19.75
C ASP A 30 -14.68 8.40 -20.06
N ASP A 31 -13.73 8.43 -19.13
CA ASP A 31 -12.55 7.59 -19.17
C ASP A 31 -12.62 6.64 -17.97
N ILE A 32 -12.97 5.37 -18.23
CA ILE A 32 -12.67 4.27 -17.31
C ILE A 32 -11.53 3.49 -17.94
N PRO A 33 -10.26 3.85 -17.68
CA PRO A 33 -9.15 3.03 -18.12
C PRO A 33 -9.21 1.66 -17.46
N ILE A 34 -8.74 0.66 -18.19
CA ILE A 34 -8.60 -0.75 -17.76
C ILE A 34 -7.82 -0.87 -16.42
N ASP A 35 -6.99 0.12 -16.11
CA ASP A 35 -6.07 0.13 -14.97
C ASP A 35 -6.47 1.08 -13.82
N GLU A 36 -7.58 1.81 -13.92
CA GLU A 36 -7.98 2.82 -12.93
C GLU A 36 -8.83 2.28 -11.76
N GLY A 37 -8.76 0.99 -11.46
CA GLY A 37 -9.27 0.52 -10.16
C GLY A 37 -10.76 0.78 -9.89
N TRP A 38 -11.59 0.83 -10.94
CA TRP A 38 -13.04 1.01 -10.85
C TRP A 38 -13.75 -0.31 -10.58
N PHE A 39 -14.71 -0.28 -9.66
CA PHE A 39 -15.49 -1.43 -9.25
C PHE A 39 -16.98 -1.10 -9.17
N ILE A 40 -17.80 -2.07 -9.53
CA ILE A 40 -19.26 -1.99 -9.42
C ILE A 40 -19.79 -3.09 -8.50
N ARG A 41 -20.79 -2.73 -7.70
CA ARG A 41 -21.54 -3.65 -6.83
C ARG A 41 -23.02 -3.51 -7.12
N LEU A 42 -23.71 -4.64 -7.34
CA LEU A 42 -25.16 -4.71 -7.48
C LEU A 42 -25.79 -5.42 -6.28
N GLY A 43 -25.17 -6.51 -5.82
CA GLY A 43 -25.50 -7.17 -4.55
C GLY A 43 -24.40 -6.99 -3.51
N THR A 44 -23.70 -8.08 -3.19
CA THR A 44 -22.66 -8.10 -2.14
C THR A 44 -21.21 -8.00 -2.68
N PRO A 45 -20.79 -8.80 -3.67
CA PRO A 45 -19.44 -8.78 -4.19
C PRO A 45 -19.20 -7.57 -5.09
N TRP A 46 -17.95 -7.09 -5.07
CA TRP A 46 -17.48 -6.05 -5.97
C TRP A 46 -16.84 -6.67 -7.20
N TYR A 47 -17.24 -6.20 -8.38
CA TYR A 47 -16.68 -6.62 -9.66
C TYR A 47 -15.84 -5.51 -10.24
N ARG A 48 -14.61 -5.84 -10.66
CA ARG A 48 -13.72 -4.89 -11.33
C ARG A 48 -14.27 -4.56 -12.72
N VAL A 49 -14.35 -3.28 -13.04
CA VAL A 49 -14.71 -2.77 -14.37
C VAL A 49 -13.42 -2.59 -15.17
N VAL A 50 -13.39 -3.11 -16.39
CA VAL A 50 -12.24 -3.02 -17.29
C VAL A 50 -12.48 -2.06 -18.45
N SER A 51 -13.72 -1.83 -18.86
CA SER A 51 -14.00 -0.86 -19.92
C SER A 51 -15.42 -0.33 -19.85
N ARG A 52 -15.61 0.84 -20.45
CA ARG A 52 -16.91 1.47 -20.68
C ARG A 52 -17.21 1.54 -22.18
N GLY A 53 -18.42 1.12 -22.55
CA GLY A 53 -19.08 1.48 -23.80
C GLY A 53 -20.12 2.58 -23.59
N ALA A 54 -20.86 2.95 -24.64
CA ALA A 54 -21.83 4.05 -24.57
C ALA A 54 -22.90 3.84 -23.49
N LEU A 55 -23.42 2.61 -23.35
CA LEU A 55 -24.44 2.22 -22.35
C LEU A 55 -24.00 0.99 -21.54
N THR A 56 -22.75 0.56 -21.67
CA THR A 56 -22.30 -0.70 -21.10
C THR A 56 -21.04 -0.56 -20.27
N LEU A 57 -20.89 -1.41 -19.27
CA LEU A 57 -19.62 -1.64 -18.57
C LEU A 57 -19.21 -3.10 -18.75
N THR A 58 -17.92 -3.33 -18.99
CA THR A 58 -17.35 -4.68 -19.07
C THR A 58 -16.64 -5.00 -17.78
N LEU A 59 -16.91 -6.17 -17.21
CA LEU A 59 -16.29 -6.69 -15.99
C LEU A 59 -15.05 -7.53 -16.30
N ALA A 60 -14.07 -7.52 -15.40
CA ALA A 60 -12.88 -8.36 -15.48
C ALA A 60 -13.21 -9.85 -15.34
N THR A 61 -14.23 -10.17 -14.54
CA THR A 61 -14.68 -11.53 -14.25
C THR A 61 -16.19 -11.64 -14.49
N PRO A 62 -16.71 -12.83 -14.87
CA PRO A 62 -18.14 -13.04 -15.00
C PRO A 62 -18.90 -12.72 -13.70
N TYR A 63 -20.11 -12.19 -13.86
CA TYR A 63 -21.03 -11.91 -12.76
C TYR A 63 -21.64 -13.21 -12.24
N THR A 64 -21.49 -13.49 -10.95
CA THR A 64 -21.83 -14.81 -10.37
C THR A 64 -23.14 -14.82 -9.60
N GLU A 65 -23.75 -13.65 -9.38
CA GLU A 65 -25.04 -13.51 -8.71
C GLU A 65 -26.21 -13.70 -9.69
N SER A 66 -27.43 -13.75 -9.16
CA SER A 66 -28.64 -13.89 -9.98
C SER A 66 -28.83 -12.73 -10.95
N THR A 67 -29.31 -13.03 -12.15
CA THR A 67 -29.66 -12.05 -13.18
C THR A 67 -30.52 -10.89 -12.64
N ILE A 68 -30.13 -9.67 -13.00
CA ILE A 68 -30.80 -8.42 -12.63
C ILE A 68 -31.30 -7.76 -13.91
N SER A 69 -32.61 -7.56 -14.03
CA SER A 69 -33.23 -6.90 -15.21
C SER A 69 -33.33 -5.38 -15.08
N SER A 70 -33.39 -4.86 -13.85
CA SER A 70 -33.27 -3.43 -13.52
C SER A 70 -32.98 -3.31 -12.03
N GLY A 71 -31.74 -2.99 -11.68
CA GLY A 71 -31.28 -2.93 -10.30
C GLY A 71 -30.51 -1.66 -9.99
N THR A 72 -30.51 -1.33 -8.71
CA THR A 72 -29.63 -0.31 -8.13
C THR A 72 -28.20 -0.82 -8.09
N TYR A 73 -27.23 0.09 -8.22
CA TYR A 73 -25.82 -0.25 -8.17
C TYR A 73 -25.02 0.81 -7.44
N ILE A 74 -23.78 0.45 -7.09
CA ILE A 74 -22.75 1.38 -6.63
C ILE A 74 -21.53 1.18 -7.50
N LEU A 75 -21.18 2.19 -8.29
CA LEU A 75 -19.91 2.27 -9.01
C LEU A 75 -18.95 3.17 -8.22
N LYS A 76 -17.73 2.68 -7.98
CA LYS A 76 -16.73 3.37 -7.15
C LYS A 76 -15.32 3.06 -7.61
N HIS A 77 -14.48 4.10 -7.61
CA HIS A 77 -13.03 3.96 -7.72
C HIS A 77 -12.45 3.51 -6.37
N ARG A 78 -11.87 2.30 -6.32
CA ARG A 78 -11.39 1.67 -5.08
C ARG A 78 -9.87 1.53 -5.03
N GLU A 79 -9.22 1.28 -6.16
CA GLU A 79 -7.76 1.08 -6.20
C GLU A 79 -7.09 2.35 -6.74
N PHE A 80 -6.08 2.84 -6.02
CA PHE A 80 -5.32 4.03 -6.40
C PHE A 80 -3.88 3.61 -6.70
N ALA A 81 -3.41 3.95 -7.90
CA ALA A 81 -2.02 3.76 -8.27
C ALA A 81 -1.16 4.92 -7.77
N LEU A 82 -0.18 4.60 -6.93
CA LEU A 82 0.79 5.55 -6.42
C LEU A 82 1.91 5.81 -7.44
N PRO A 83 2.65 6.92 -7.32
CA PRO A 83 3.78 7.22 -8.21
C PRO A 83 4.78 6.05 -8.31
N ARG A 84 5.43 5.90 -9.47
CA ARG A 84 6.38 4.78 -9.75
C ARG A 84 7.55 4.70 -8.75
N ALA A 85 7.90 5.82 -8.14
CA ALA A 85 8.94 5.90 -7.11
C ALA A 85 8.57 5.14 -5.84
N VAL A 86 7.28 4.96 -5.53
CA VAL A 86 6.82 4.29 -4.32
C VAL A 86 7.07 2.79 -4.42
N LYS A 87 7.95 2.25 -3.56
CA LYS A 87 8.22 0.81 -3.47
C LYS A 87 7.73 0.19 -2.17
N ARG A 88 7.92 0.91 -1.06
CA ARG A 88 7.43 0.50 0.26
C ARG A 88 6.59 1.62 0.86
N LEU A 89 5.46 1.23 1.44
CA LEU A 89 4.55 2.13 2.12
C LEU A 89 4.93 2.27 3.59
N GLY A 90 4.99 3.51 4.06
CA GLY A 90 5.01 3.86 5.48
C GLY A 90 3.62 4.19 5.96
N ILE A 91 3.52 5.07 6.93
CA ILE A 91 2.24 5.54 7.46
C ILE A 91 1.54 6.52 6.52
N PHE A 92 0.23 6.59 6.66
CA PHE A 92 -0.64 7.59 6.03
C PHE A 92 -1.22 8.51 7.10
N SER A 93 -1.50 9.76 6.74
CA SER A 93 -2.25 10.71 7.57
C SER A 93 -3.44 11.25 6.80
N HIS A 94 -4.60 11.25 7.44
CA HIS A 94 -5.80 11.88 6.92
C HIS A 94 -5.84 13.36 7.30
N GLN A 95 -5.70 14.28 6.34
CA GLN A 95 -5.52 15.71 6.64
C GLN A 95 -6.65 16.30 7.50
N ARG A 96 -7.91 16.03 7.16
CA ARG A 96 -9.06 16.62 7.90
C ARG A 96 -9.21 16.09 9.31
N TYR A 97 -8.85 14.82 9.55
CA TYR A 97 -9.05 14.20 10.88
C TYR A 97 -7.74 14.11 11.69
N SER A 98 -6.61 14.49 11.09
CA SER A 98 -5.26 14.26 11.65
C SER A 98 -5.03 12.82 12.11
N ALA A 99 -5.75 11.86 11.52
CA ALA A 99 -5.72 10.46 11.91
C ALA A 99 -4.60 9.73 11.19
N THR A 100 -3.77 9.00 11.94
CA THR A 100 -2.71 8.16 11.37
C THR A 100 -3.26 6.79 11.01
N MET A 101 -2.95 6.32 9.81
CA MET A 101 -3.38 5.03 9.29
C MET A 101 -2.16 4.20 8.91
N TYR A 102 -2.13 2.96 9.40
CA TYR A 102 -1.12 1.98 9.04
C TYR A 102 -1.64 1.12 7.88
N PRO A 103 -0.88 0.99 6.77
CA PRO A 103 -1.27 0.11 5.67
C PRO A 103 -1.47 -1.33 6.15
N LYS A 104 -2.62 -1.92 5.80
CA LYS A 104 -2.94 -3.31 6.08
C LYS A 104 -2.89 -4.13 4.80
N PRO A 105 -2.53 -5.42 4.86
CA PRO A 105 -2.63 -6.28 3.68
C PRO A 105 -4.10 -6.55 3.31
N LEU A 106 -4.37 -6.77 2.02
CA LEU A 106 -5.73 -7.01 1.50
C LEU A 106 -6.53 -8.10 2.26
N HIS A 107 -5.89 -9.19 2.67
CA HIS A 107 -6.58 -10.27 3.38
C HIS A 107 -7.18 -9.81 4.72
N ALA A 108 -6.54 -8.85 5.40
CA ALA A 108 -7.02 -8.35 6.69
C ALA A 108 -8.38 -7.67 6.56
N ILE A 109 -8.58 -6.94 5.46
CA ILE A 109 -9.84 -6.24 5.23
C ILE A 109 -10.90 -7.14 4.59
N ILE A 110 -10.53 -8.13 3.76
CA ILE A 110 -11.46 -9.16 3.27
C ILE A 110 -12.12 -9.91 4.43
N LEU A 111 -11.36 -10.21 5.48
CA LEU A 111 -11.90 -10.89 6.67
C LEU A 111 -12.80 -9.97 7.51
N ALA A 112 -12.41 -8.70 7.68
CA ALA A 112 -13.11 -7.77 8.58
C ALA A 112 -14.40 -7.20 7.98
N ASP A 113 -14.37 -6.80 6.71
CA ASP A 113 -15.55 -6.28 6.01
C ASP A 113 -15.49 -6.65 4.51
N PRO A 114 -15.83 -7.89 4.13
CA PRO A 114 -15.76 -8.34 2.73
C PRO A 114 -16.63 -7.51 1.79
N ALA A 115 -17.75 -6.95 2.28
CA ALA A 115 -18.67 -6.16 1.48
C ALA A 115 -18.21 -4.70 1.31
N ARG A 116 -17.22 -4.27 2.10
CA ARG A 116 -16.73 -2.89 2.18
C ARG A 116 -17.89 -1.91 2.37
N THR A 117 -18.77 -2.24 3.30
CA THR A 117 -19.88 -1.36 3.68
C THR A 117 -19.35 -0.01 4.14
N ILE A 118 -20.01 1.06 3.68
CA ILE A 118 -19.56 2.41 3.96
C ILE A 118 -19.89 2.72 5.41
N VAL A 119 -18.89 3.18 6.15
CA VAL A 119 -19.08 3.76 7.46
C VAL A 119 -18.87 5.26 7.34
N ASP A 120 -19.78 6.03 7.90
CA ASP A 120 -19.71 7.49 7.92
C ASP A 120 -18.47 7.92 8.73
N GLY A 121 -17.75 8.95 8.26
CA GLY A 121 -16.51 9.41 8.92
C GLY A 121 -15.22 9.30 8.11
N GLY A 122 -15.26 8.93 6.82
CA GLY A 122 -14.11 9.01 5.91
C GLY A 122 -13.04 7.92 6.09
N PRO A 123 -11.91 8.01 5.36
CA PRO A 123 -10.83 7.03 5.40
C PRO A 123 -10.29 6.74 6.80
N GLN A 124 -10.23 5.46 7.16
CA GLN A 124 -9.69 4.98 8.45
C GLN A 124 -8.60 3.91 8.28
N THR A 125 -8.49 3.33 7.09
CA THR A 125 -7.56 2.26 6.77
C THR A 125 -7.11 2.42 5.33
N VAL A 126 -5.81 2.29 5.13
CA VAL A 126 -5.20 2.10 3.82
C VAL A 126 -4.84 0.63 3.69
N VAL A 127 -5.11 0.06 2.53
CA VAL A 127 -4.87 -1.33 2.21
C VAL A 127 -3.80 -1.40 1.15
N ASP A 128 -2.72 -2.14 1.41
CA ASP A 128 -1.70 -2.47 0.42
C ASP A 128 -2.20 -3.63 -0.45
N LEU A 129 -2.44 -3.33 -1.73
CA LEU A 129 -2.89 -4.29 -2.73
C LEU A 129 -1.71 -4.96 -3.47
N GLY A 130 -0.47 -4.53 -3.18
CA GLY A 130 0.72 -4.98 -3.90
C GLY A 130 1.03 -4.12 -5.12
N SER A 131 1.63 -4.74 -6.13
CA SER A 131 2.02 -4.07 -7.37
C SER A 131 0.97 -4.29 -8.45
N GLY A 132 0.57 -3.22 -9.13
CA GLY A 132 -0.26 -3.28 -10.31
C GLY A 132 0.49 -3.80 -11.54
N ILE A 133 -0.25 -3.98 -12.64
CA ILE A 133 0.26 -4.52 -13.92
C ILE A 133 1.39 -3.64 -14.48
N ASP A 134 1.30 -2.33 -14.27
CA ASP A 134 2.29 -1.34 -14.70
C ASP A 134 3.49 -1.19 -13.75
N GLY A 135 3.55 -1.99 -12.69
CA GLY A 135 4.59 -1.97 -11.66
C GLY A 135 4.46 -0.83 -10.65
N ARG A 136 3.38 -0.05 -10.67
CA ARG A 136 3.08 0.93 -9.61
C ARG A 136 2.49 0.23 -8.39
N LYS A 137 2.76 0.78 -7.21
CA LYS A 137 2.15 0.32 -5.96
C LYS A 137 0.66 0.69 -5.97
N LEU A 138 -0.21 -0.27 -5.69
CA LEU A 138 -1.66 -0.07 -5.62
C LEU A 138 -2.11 -0.04 -4.16
N ILE A 139 -2.98 0.90 -3.83
CA ILE A 139 -3.64 0.97 -2.52
C ILE A 139 -5.15 1.01 -2.66
N GLU A 140 -5.86 0.51 -1.65
CA GLU A 140 -7.29 0.79 -1.44
C GLU A 140 -7.46 1.62 -0.17
N VAL A 141 -8.42 2.55 -0.16
CA VAL A 141 -8.75 3.37 1.01
C VAL A 141 -10.14 3.01 1.52
N TYR A 142 -10.24 2.69 2.81
CA TYR A 142 -11.48 2.24 3.45
C TYR A 142 -11.69 2.85 4.85
N PRO A 143 -12.94 3.15 5.27
CA PRO A 143 -14.11 3.26 4.42
C PRO A 143 -13.93 4.43 3.45
N GLY A 144 -14.40 4.28 2.22
CA GLY A 144 -14.23 5.34 1.23
C GLY A 144 -15.16 6.52 1.53
N SER A 145 -14.70 7.74 1.32
CA SER A 145 -15.49 8.96 1.57
C SER A 145 -16.50 9.28 0.47
N SER A 146 -17.56 10.00 0.84
CA SER A 146 -18.50 10.65 -0.09
C SER A 146 -18.00 12.03 -0.56
N THR A 147 -17.01 12.62 0.13
CA THR A 147 -16.34 13.87 -0.25
C THR A 147 -14.92 13.60 -0.73
N PRO A 148 -14.31 14.50 -1.53
CA PRO A 148 -12.88 14.45 -1.79
C PRO A 148 -12.10 14.53 -0.47
N GLU A 149 -11.13 13.63 -0.29
CA GLU A 149 -10.23 13.61 0.87
C GLU A 149 -8.79 13.65 0.39
N THR A 150 -7.93 14.27 1.19
CA THR A 150 -6.49 14.31 0.97
C THR A 150 -5.78 13.45 2.00
N LEU A 151 -4.93 12.54 1.52
CA LEU A 151 -4.08 11.70 2.35
C LEU A 151 -2.61 12.04 2.07
N ASP A 152 -1.88 12.35 3.13
CA ASP A 152 -0.42 12.43 3.09
C ASP A 152 0.14 11.05 3.45
N TYR A 153 1.32 10.69 2.92
CA TYR A 153 1.94 9.41 3.25
C TYR A 153 3.46 9.44 3.14
N VAL A 154 4.10 8.61 3.97
CA VAL A 154 5.53 8.30 3.88
C VAL A 154 5.72 7.12 2.94
N TYR A 155 6.77 7.18 2.12
CA TYR A 155 7.17 6.06 1.29
C TYR A 155 8.68 5.97 1.17
N TRP A 156 9.16 4.76 0.89
CA TRP A 156 10.55 4.52 0.51
C TRP A 156 10.61 4.11 -0.96
N SER A 157 11.51 4.76 -1.69
CA SER A 157 11.85 4.42 -3.06
C SER A 157 12.90 3.32 -3.13
N THR A 158 13.18 2.82 -4.34
CA THR A 158 14.38 2.03 -4.56
C THR A 158 15.59 2.90 -4.22
N ALA A 159 16.51 2.38 -3.39
CA ALA A 159 17.76 3.07 -3.11
C ALA A 159 18.55 3.25 -4.41
N GLU A 160 19.13 4.43 -4.59
CA GLU A 160 20.05 4.67 -5.70
C GLU A 160 21.25 3.73 -5.59
N HIS A 161 21.78 3.32 -6.75
CA HIS A 161 22.93 2.44 -6.78
C HIS A 161 24.16 3.23 -6.31
N LEU A 162 24.67 2.90 -5.12
CA LEU A 162 25.88 3.49 -4.58
C LEU A 162 27.11 3.01 -5.36
N GLN A 163 27.92 3.96 -5.81
CA GLN A 163 29.23 3.72 -6.41
C GLN A 163 30.31 3.66 -5.32
N ALA A 164 31.45 3.05 -5.63
CA ALA A 164 32.53 2.83 -4.66
C ALA A 164 33.15 4.13 -4.09
N HIS A 165 32.92 5.27 -4.73
CA HIS A 165 33.42 6.57 -4.31
C HIS A 165 32.35 7.45 -3.66
N ASP A 166 31.11 6.99 -3.56
CA ASP A 166 30.05 7.77 -2.94
C ASP A 166 30.32 7.88 -1.44
N PRO A 167 30.17 9.07 -0.85
CA PRO A 167 30.34 9.25 0.58
C PRO A 167 29.27 8.44 1.31
N LEU A 168 29.70 7.65 2.30
CA LEU A 168 28.76 6.96 3.18
C LEU A 168 27.94 8.02 3.94
N PRO A 169 26.61 7.89 3.99
CA PRO A 169 25.76 8.70 4.85
C PRO A 169 26.30 8.71 6.29
N GLN A 170 26.37 9.89 6.91
CA GLN A 170 26.88 10.04 8.29
C GLN A 170 26.06 9.28 9.34
N THR A 171 24.86 8.83 8.97
CA THR A 171 23.96 8.01 9.78
C THR A 171 24.35 6.52 9.79
N LEU A 172 25.22 6.07 8.89
CA LEU A 172 25.73 4.70 8.85
C LEU A 172 27.05 4.62 9.63
N ASP A 173 27.10 3.76 10.64
CA ASP A 173 28.32 3.46 11.37
C ASP A 173 29.27 2.63 10.49
N ALA A 174 30.46 3.17 10.23
CA ALA A 174 31.49 2.51 9.44
C ALA A 174 31.89 1.15 10.03
N SER A 175 31.92 1.02 11.37
CA SER A 175 32.26 -0.24 12.04
C SER A 175 31.25 -1.35 11.72
N GLN A 176 29.99 -0.99 11.47
CA GLN A 176 28.94 -1.93 11.14
C GLN A 176 29.01 -2.36 9.67
N LEU A 177 29.51 -1.50 8.77
CA LEU A 177 29.81 -1.86 7.39
C LEU A 177 31.03 -2.80 7.29
N GLU A 178 32.03 -2.62 8.15
CA GLU A 178 33.18 -3.53 8.26
C GLU A 178 32.74 -4.97 8.56
N GLU A 179 31.69 -5.13 9.38
CA GLU A 179 31.10 -6.45 9.67
C GLU A 179 30.55 -7.14 8.41
N GLY A 180 30.03 -6.38 7.44
CA GLY A 180 29.62 -6.91 6.13
C GLY A 180 30.82 -7.30 5.26
N VAL A 181 31.88 -6.47 5.25
CA VAL A 181 33.12 -6.73 4.48
C VAL A 181 33.84 -7.98 4.96
N LYS A 182 33.83 -8.26 6.27
CA LYS A 182 34.42 -9.47 6.87
C LYS A 182 33.86 -10.77 6.28
N ILE A 183 32.61 -10.79 5.82
CA ILE A 183 32.00 -11.96 5.15
C ILE A 183 32.80 -12.34 3.91
N ASN A 184 33.08 -11.36 3.05
CA ASN A 184 33.84 -11.56 1.81
C ASN A 184 35.30 -11.96 2.12
N ALA A 185 35.89 -11.37 3.17
CA ALA A 185 37.24 -11.71 3.60
C ALA A 185 37.35 -13.17 4.09
N TYR A 186 36.40 -13.63 4.91
CA TYR A 186 36.38 -15.02 5.38
C TYR A 186 36.07 -16.01 4.27
N GLU A 187 35.18 -15.67 3.35
CA GLU A 187 34.91 -16.49 2.16
C GLU A 187 36.17 -16.66 1.31
N TRP A 188 36.89 -15.57 1.04
CA TRP A 188 38.15 -15.62 0.31
C TRP A 188 39.23 -16.45 1.02
N LEU A 189 39.39 -16.26 2.35
CA LEU A 189 40.35 -17.03 3.15
C LEU A 189 40.00 -18.53 3.19
N GLY A 190 38.72 -18.87 3.33
CA GLY A 190 38.24 -20.25 3.28
C GLY A 190 38.52 -20.92 1.94
N ASN A 191 38.22 -20.23 0.83
CA ASN A 191 38.50 -20.71 -0.53
C ASN A 191 40.00 -20.89 -0.77
N ARG A 192 40.83 -19.98 -0.25
CA ARG A 192 42.30 -20.09 -0.34
C ARG A 192 42.83 -21.29 0.45
N ALA A 193 42.35 -21.50 1.67
CA ALA A 193 42.74 -22.64 2.51
C ALA A 193 42.31 -23.98 1.90
N ALA A 194 41.08 -24.06 1.36
CA ALA A 194 40.58 -25.23 0.65
C ALA A 194 41.44 -25.54 -0.59
N SER A 195 41.79 -24.52 -1.37
CA SER A 195 42.66 -24.67 -2.54
C SER A 195 44.08 -25.13 -2.19
N ALA A 196 44.54 -24.83 -0.97
CA ALA A 196 45.82 -25.31 -0.44
C ALA A 196 45.72 -26.70 0.22
N GLY A 197 44.56 -27.38 0.15
CA GLY A 197 44.33 -28.69 0.76
C GLY A 197 44.13 -28.68 2.28
N GLN A 198 44.00 -27.49 2.89
CA GLN A 198 43.82 -27.31 4.33
C GLN A 198 42.32 -27.23 4.67
N TRP A 199 41.61 -28.35 4.51
CA TRP A 199 40.15 -28.42 4.66
C TRP A 199 39.66 -28.07 6.07
N ASP A 200 40.35 -28.52 7.11
CA ASP A 200 39.98 -28.17 8.50
C ASP A 200 40.11 -26.66 8.76
N GLY A 201 41.16 -26.04 8.21
CA GLY A 201 41.36 -24.58 8.26
C GLY A 201 40.29 -23.82 7.46
N ALA A 202 39.92 -24.34 6.28
CA ALA A 202 38.85 -23.76 5.46
C ALA A 202 37.50 -23.78 6.19
N GLN A 203 37.20 -24.87 6.91
CA GLN A 203 35.95 -25.02 7.64
C GLN A 203 35.81 -23.97 8.76
N ILE A 204 36.91 -23.61 9.44
CA ILE A 204 36.90 -22.54 10.44
C ILE A 204 36.48 -21.21 9.81
N TYR A 205 37.03 -20.86 8.65
CA TYR A 205 36.67 -19.63 7.95
C TYR A 205 35.23 -19.62 7.46
N PHE A 206 34.69 -20.75 6.96
CA PHE A 206 33.28 -20.82 6.58
C PHE A 206 32.34 -20.69 7.78
N ASN A 207 32.68 -21.29 8.93
CA ASN A 207 31.91 -21.09 10.16
C ASN A 207 31.92 -19.63 10.63
N LEU A 208 33.08 -18.96 10.53
CA LEU A 208 33.21 -17.53 10.85
C LEU A 208 32.39 -16.67 9.88
N ARG A 209 32.41 -16.98 8.57
CA ARG A 209 31.57 -16.32 7.55
C ARG A 209 30.08 -16.42 7.90
N ASP A 210 29.61 -17.59 8.28
CA ASP A 210 28.17 -17.80 8.54
C ASP A 210 27.72 -17.11 9.83
N ARG A 211 28.57 -17.11 10.87
CA ARG A 211 28.38 -16.30 12.07
C ARG A 211 28.31 -14.80 11.71
N GLN A 212 29.25 -14.34 10.88
CA GLN A 212 29.32 -12.95 10.46
C GLN A 212 28.10 -12.53 9.64
N ARG A 213 27.62 -13.40 8.76
CA ARG A 213 26.36 -13.21 8.01
C ARG A 213 25.18 -13.03 8.95
N THR A 214 25.10 -13.83 10.01
CA THR A 214 24.03 -13.70 11.01
C THR A 214 24.05 -12.33 11.71
N ILE A 215 25.24 -11.85 12.10
CA ILE A 215 25.44 -10.53 12.70
C ILE A 215 25.02 -9.42 11.72
N TRP A 216 25.48 -9.50 10.47
CA TRP A 216 25.14 -8.53 9.43
C TRP A 216 23.64 -8.48 9.12
N GLU A 217 22.97 -9.63 9.03
CA GLU A 217 21.51 -9.68 8.83
C GLU A 217 20.70 -9.16 10.02
N ALA A 218 21.19 -9.31 11.25
CA ALA A 218 20.57 -8.67 12.42
C ALA A 218 20.70 -7.15 12.32
N TYR A 219 21.91 -6.67 12.06
CA TYR A 219 22.19 -5.24 11.94
C TYR A 219 21.35 -4.55 10.84
N LYS A 220 21.29 -5.13 9.63
CA LYS A 220 20.45 -4.61 8.54
C LYS A 220 18.99 -4.45 8.95
N ARG A 221 18.45 -5.42 9.69
CA ARG A 221 17.05 -5.37 10.16
C ARG A 221 16.85 -4.23 11.16
N ASP A 222 17.80 -4.01 12.05
CA ASP A 222 17.70 -2.95 13.06
C ASP A 222 17.81 -1.56 12.43
N LEU A 223 18.73 -1.35 11.47
CA LEU A 223 18.79 -0.11 10.69
C LEU A 223 17.46 0.21 10.00
N ILE A 224 16.92 -0.77 9.26
CA ILE A 224 15.66 -0.59 8.52
C ILE A 224 14.50 -0.24 9.47
N ARG A 225 14.50 -0.79 10.69
CA ARG A 225 13.48 -0.48 11.71
C ARG A 225 13.66 0.90 12.29
N GLN A 226 14.89 1.30 12.62
CA GLN A 226 15.17 2.61 13.20
C GLN A 226 14.85 3.74 12.23
N ASP A 227 15.30 3.64 10.99
CA ASP A 227 15.04 4.60 9.93
C ASP A 227 13.53 4.77 9.70
N GLY A 228 12.83 3.64 9.51
CA GLY A 228 11.38 3.65 9.34
C GLY A 228 10.62 4.25 10.53
N ALA A 229 11.06 3.95 11.76
CA ALA A 229 10.42 4.48 12.97
C ALA A 229 10.64 6.00 13.15
N ILE A 230 11.81 6.51 12.78
CA ILE A 230 12.13 7.95 12.87
C ILE A 230 11.32 8.73 11.82
N ASP A 231 11.26 8.24 10.58
CA ASP A 231 10.48 8.86 9.52
C ASP A 231 9.00 8.88 9.86
N ASP A 232 8.45 7.74 10.31
CA ASP A 232 7.06 7.62 10.73
C ASP A 232 6.78 8.58 11.92
N LEU A 233 7.62 8.61 12.95
CA LEU A 233 7.44 9.50 14.10
C LEU A 233 7.49 10.98 13.71
N THR A 234 8.43 11.36 12.84
CA THR A 234 8.58 12.73 12.34
C THR A 234 7.34 13.15 11.57
N PHE A 235 6.85 12.26 10.70
CA PHE A 235 5.66 12.50 9.91
C PHE A 235 4.39 12.62 10.79
N VAL A 236 4.18 11.71 11.76
CA VAL A 236 3.07 11.84 12.73
C VAL A 236 3.15 13.17 13.46
N THR A 237 4.33 13.55 13.94
CA THR A 237 4.51 14.80 14.72
C THR A 237 4.21 16.05 13.89
N GLN A 238 4.57 16.05 12.60
CA GLN A 238 4.29 17.16 11.69
C GLN A 238 2.79 17.29 11.36
N HIS A 239 2.08 16.16 11.27
CA HIS A 239 0.67 16.15 10.85
C HIS A 239 -0.33 16.16 12.02
N ALA A 240 0.08 15.77 13.24
CA ALA A 240 -0.77 15.81 14.43
C ALA A 240 -1.18 17.24 14.86
N ARG A 241 -0.50 18.29 14.37
CA ARG A 241 -0.70 19.68 14.81
C ARG A 241 -1.83 20.44 14.09
N ARG A 242 -2.71 19.77 13.35
CA ARG A 242 -3.66 20.43 12.43
C ARG A 242 -5.15 20.17 12.68
N ALA A 243 -5.53 19.47 13.75
CA ALA A 243 -6.95 19.24 14.03
C ALA A 243 -7.67 20.55 14.44
N GLU A 244 -8.67 20.98 13.66
CA GLU A 244 -9.52 22.13 14.03
C GLU A 244 -10.54 21.72 15.11
N SER A 245 -10.91 22.66 16.00
CA SER A 245 -11.83 22.39 17.13
C SER A 245 -13.22 21.88 16.71
N ARG A 246 -13.60 22.00 15.44
CA ARG A 246 -14.87 21.49 14.88
C ARG A 246 -14.81 20.02 14.46
N ASP A 247 -13.62 19.42 14.42
CA ASP A 247 -13.37 18.06 13.93
C ASP A 247 -13.19 17.03 15.05
N ILE A 248 -13.26 17.47 16.32
CA ILE A 248 -13.17 16.60 17.50
C ILE A 248 -14.50 15.87 17.68
N ARG A 249 -14.52 14.55 17.42
CA ARG A 249 -15.74 13.72 17.54
C ARG A 249 -15.69 12.75 18.72
N THR A 250 -14.48 12.43 19.20
CA THR A 250 -14.26 11.51 20.31
C THR A 250 -13.32 12.10 21.37
N ALA A 251 -13.29 11.48 22.55
CA ALA A 251 -12.35 11.87 23.61
C ALA A 251 -10.88 11.66 23.21
N GLU A 252 -10.61 10.69 22.32
CA GLU A 252 -9.28 10.45 21.76
C GLU A 252 -8.86 11.60 20.84
N ASP A 253 -9.75 12.05 19.95
CA ASP A 253 -9.50 13.22 19.07
C ASP A 253 -9.18 14.48 19.89
N TYR A 254 -9.83 14.66 21.05
CA TYR A 254 -9.61 15.80 21.94
C TYR A 254 -8.20 15.79 22.57
N VAL A 255 -7.65 14.61 22.86
CA VAL A 255 -6.29 14.46 23.40
C VAL A 255 -5.25 14.80 22.34
N TRP A 256 -5.46 14.37 21.10
CA TRP A 256 -4.54 14.64 19.99
C TRP A 256 -4.61 16.07 19.46
N ALA A 257 -5.77 16.74 19.59
CA ALA A 257 -5.95 18.14 19.20
C ALA A 257 -5.35 19.15 20.20
N LYS A 258 -4.99 18.73 21.43
CA LYS A 258 -4.38 19.63 22.41
C LYS A 258 -2.90 19.85 22.08
N PRO A 259 -2.44 21.10 21.91
CA PRO A 259 -1.01 21.38 21.92
C PRO A 259 -0.46 20.98 23.29
N LEU A 260 0.55 20.11 23.31
CA LEU A 260 1.34 19.85 24.52
C LEU A 260 1.95 21.19 24.97
N SER A 261 1.37 21.77 26.02
CA SER A 261 1.86 22.97 26.70
C SER A 261 3.06 22.65 27.58
#